data_AF-A0A837HAH6-F1
#
_entry.id   AF-A0A837HAH6-F1
#
_cell.length_a   1.000
_cell.length_b   1.000
_cell.length_c   1.000
_cell.angle_alpha   90.00
_cell.angle_beta   90.00
_cell.angle_gamma   90.00
#
_symmetry.space_group_name_H-M   'P 1'
#
loop_
_entity.id
_entity.type
_entity.pdbx_description
1 polymer ?
#
loop_
_entity_poly.entity_id
_entity_poly.type
_entity_poly.pdbx_seq_one_letter_code
_entity_poly.pdbx_strand_id
1 'polypeptide(L)'
;MNGLSGLEKRIEKIEQRNKKVEVDKAWETSLTRKLLLITFTYLAIALYMMTINIDRPWLNAIVPATGFLLSTLTLPFFKNLWSKKVYKK
;
A
#
# COMPACT_ATOMS: atom_id res chain seq x y z
N MET A 1 0.74 25.40 -37.66
CA MET A 1 0.23 25.13 -36.29
C MET A 1 1.43 24.98 -35.38
N ASN A 2 1.71 26.02 -34.61
CA ASN A 2 3.04 26.29 -34.03
C ASN A 2 3.39 25.26 -32.94
N GLY A 3 4.64 24.78 -32.93
CA GLY A 3 5.12 23.74 -32.00
C GLY A 3 4.87 24.03 -30.51
N LEU A 4 4.72 25.30 -30.13
CA LEU A 4 4.32 25.76 -28.80
C LEU A 4 2.96 25.18 -28.35
N SER A 5 1.94 25.25 -29.22
CA SER A 5 0.59 24.72 -28.90
C SER A 5 0.55 23.19 -28.73
N GLY A 6 1.46 22.48 -29.40
CA GLY A 6 1.60 21.03 -29.25
C GLY A 6 2.31 20.64 -27.95
N LEU A 7 3.27 21.45 -27.49
CA LEU A 7 3.96 21.26 -26.22
C LEU A 7 3.04 21.54 -25.03
N GLU A 8 2.25 22.61 -25.07
CA GLU A 8 1.26 22.95 -24.03
C GLU A 8 0.27 21.80 -23.81
N LYS A 9 -0.30 21.25 -24.88
CA LYS A 9 -1.21 20.08 -24.81
C LYS A 9 -0.55 18.83 -24.24
N ARG A 10 0.74 18.62 -24.51
CA ARG A 10 1.50 17.49 -23.95
C ARG A 10 1.77 17.69 -22.46
N ILE A 11 2.12 18.89 -22.05
CA ILE A 11 2.34 19.26 -20.64
C ILE A 11 1.06 19.05 -19.85
N GLU A 12 -0.07 19.59 -20.33
CA GLU A 12 -1.36 19.44 -19.68
C GLU A 12 -1.76 17.97 -19.50
N LYS A 13 -1.54 17.14 -20.53
CA LYS A 13 -1.79 15.69 -20.47
C LYS A 13 -0.88 14.99 -19.46
N ILE A 14 0.38 15.41 -19.33
CA ILE A 14 1.33 14.86 -18.35
C ILE A 14 0.90 15.25 -16.94
N GLU A 15 0.56 16.52 -16.70
CA GLU A 15 0.11 17.01 -15.40
C GLU A 15 -1.18 16.32 -14.94
N GLN A 16 -2.15 16.17 -15.83
CA GLN A 16 -3.39 15.43 -15.53
C GLN A 16 -3.12 13.98 -15.15
N ARG A 17 -2.17 13.31 -15.80
CA ARG A 17 -1.76 11.94 -15.46
C ARG A 17 -1.01 11.89 -14.13
N ASN A 18 -0.04 12.79 -13.93
CA ASN A 18 0.73 12.87 -12.70
C ASN A 18 -0.18 13.12 -11.50
N LYS A 19 -1.18 14.00 -11.63
CA LYS A 19 -2.16 14.26 -10.57
C LYS A 19 -2.89 12.98 -10.14
N LYS A 20 -3.30 12.14 -11.08
CA LYS A 20 -3.93 10.84 -10.75
C LYS A 20 -2.96 9.91 -10.03
N VAL A 21 -1.74 9.78 -10.55
CA VAL A 21 -0.70 8.92 -9.95
C VAL A 21 -0.33 9.37 -8.53
N GLU A 22 -0.20 10.67 -8.29
CA GLU A 22 0.13 11.20 -6.96
C GLU A 22 -0.99 10.95 -5.95
N VAL A 23 -2.26 11.05 -6.36
CA VAL A 23 -3.40 10.67 -5.51
C VAL A 23 -3.36 9.18 -5.17
N ASP A 24 -3.15 8.31 -6.15
CA ASP A 24 -3.07 6.86 -5.93
C ASP A 24 -1.89 6.49 -5.00
N LYS A 25 -0.75 7.16 -5.19
CA LYS A 25 0.45 6.97 -4.37
C LYS A 25 0.24 7.45 -2.94
N ALA A 26 -0.43 8.60 -2.75
CA ALA A 26 -0.81 9.11 -1.45
C ALA A 26 -1.77 8.14 -0.75
N TRP A 27 -2.74 7.58 -1.47
CA TRP A 27 -3.63 6.55 -0.94
C TRP A 27 -2.88 5.28 -0.53
N GLU A 28 -1.98 4.76 -1.37
CA GLU A 28 -1.17 3.57 -1.08
C GLU A 28 -0.28 3.73 0.14
N THR A 29 0.23 4.94 0.37
CA THR A 29 1.10 5.24 1.51
C THR A 29 0.33 5.73 2.75
N SER A 30 -0.95 6.03 2.60
CA SER A 30 -1.80 6.56 3.68
C SER A 30 -1.91 5.61 4.88
N LEU A 31 -1.98 6.21 6.07
CA LEU A 31 -2.33 5.47 7.29
C LEU A 31 -3.75 4.90 7.21
N THR A 32 -4.66 5.57 6.50
CA THR A 32 -6.04 5.12 6.29
C THR A 32 -6.10 3.74 5.64
N ARG A 33 -5.36 3.52 4.55
CA ARG A 33 -5.29 2.19 3.90
C ARG A 33 -4.71 1.13 4.83
N LYS A 34 -3.66 1.47 5.58
CA LYS A 34 -3.03 0.54 6.55
C LYS A 34 -4.01 0.14 7.65
N LEU A 35 -4.72 1.10 8.23
CA LEU A 35 -5.72 0.85 9.26
C LEU A 35 -6.86 -0.03 8.73
N LEU A 36 -7.41 0.28 7.56
CA LEU A 36 -8.45 -0.55 6.95
C LEU A 36 -8.00 -1.99 6.75
N LEU A 37 -6.79 -2.20 6.21
CA LEU A 37 -6.25 -3.55 5.99
C LEU A 37 -6.07 -4.30 7.32
N ILE A 38 -5.54 -3.65 8.35
CA ILE A 38 -5.36 -4.27 9.68
C ILE A 38 -6.72 -4.63 10.28
N THR A 39 -7.68 -3.70 10.26
CA THR A 39 -9.02 -3.90 10.80
C THR A 39 -9.74 -5.06 10.10
N PHE A 40 -9.79 -5.07 8.77
CA PHE A 40 -10.46 -6.15 8.04
C PHE A 40 -9.76 -7.50 8.21
N THR A 41 -8.43 -7.52 8.20
CA THR A 41 -7.66 -8.76 8.41
C THR A 41 -7.90 -9.31 9.81
N TYR A 42 -7.85 -8.46 10.84
CA TYR A 42 -8.10 -8.84 12.21
C TYR A 42 -9.52 -9.41 12.39
N LEU A 43 -10.53 -8.71 11.87
CA LEU A 43 -11.92 -9.15 11.95
C LEU A 43 -12.15 -10.47 11.21
N ALA A 44 -11.64 -10.61 9.99
CA ALA A 44 -11.78 -11.85 9.22
C ALA A 44 -11.17 -13.06 9.96
N ILE A 45 -9.97 -12.90 10.53
CA ILE A 45 -9.27 -13.96 11.24
C ILE A 45 -9.95 -14.26 12.59
N ALA A 46 -10.36 -13.25 13.34
CA ALA A 46 -11.07 -13.43 14.60
C ALA A 46 -12.39 -14.19 14.39
N LEU A 47 -13.16 -13.80 13.36
CA LEU A 47 -14.40 -14.50 13.00
C LEU A 47 -14.11 -15.94 12.56
N TYR A 48 -13.10 -16.17 11.72
CA TYR A 48 -12.70 -17.52 11.32
C TYR A 48 -12.30 -18.38 12.53
N MET A 49 -11.43 -17.88 13.41
CA MET A 49 -11.00 -18.59 14.62
C MET A 49 -12.17 -18.90 15.56
N MET A 50 -13.18 -18.02 15.62
CA MET A 50 -14.42 -18.26 16.36
C MET A 50 -15.22 -19.40 15.73
N THR A 51 -15.33 -19.48 14.39
CA THR A 51 -16.07 -20.56 13.71
C THR A 51 -15.47 -21.95 13.92
N ILE A 52 -14.15 -22.03 14.10
CA ILE A 52 -13.44 -23.29 14.36
C ILE A 52 -13.26 -23.58 15.85
N ASN A 53 -13.92 -22.81 16.74
CA ASN A 53 -13.85 -22.94 18.21
C ASN A 53 -12.40 -22.98 18.76
N ILE A 54 -11.51 -22.16 18.19
CA ILE A 54 -10.17 -21.98 18.78
C ILE A 54 -10.28 -21.17 20.06
N ASP A 55 -9.56 -21.62 21.10
CA ASP A 55 -9.45 -20.88 22.35
C ASP A 55 -8.87 -19.48 22.14
N ARG A 56 -9.50 -18.47 22.75
CA ARG A 56 -9.06 -17.05 22.73
C ARG A 56 -8.85 -16.50 21.30
N PRO A 57 -9.87 -16.53 20.43
CA PRO A 57 -9.74 -16.16 19.00
C PRO A 57 -9.29 -14.71 18.80
N TRP A 58 -9.77 -13.78 19.64
CA TRP A 58 -9.38 -12.37 19.60
C TRP A 58 -7.90 -12.14 19.94
N LEU A 59 -7.32 -12.99 20.79
CA LEU A 59 -5.91 -12.91 21.20
C LEU A 59 -5.03 -13.52 20.11
N ASN A 60 -5.47 -14.64 19.53
CA ASN A 60 -4.75 -15.31 18.44
C ASN A 60 -4.75 -14.50 17.14
N ALA A 61 -5.80 -13.70 16.88
CA ALA A 61 -5.86 -12.80 15.73
C ALA A 61 -4.84 -11.64 15.78
N ILE A 62 -4.23 -11.36 16.94
CA ILE A 62 -3.17 -10.33 17.08
C ILE A 62 -1.93 -10.73 16.30
N VAL A 63 -1.58 -12.02 16.26
CA VAL A 63 -0.37 -12.52 15.58
C VAL A 63 -0.39 -12.19 14.08
N PRO A 64 -1.42 -12.58 13.30
CA PRO A 64 -1.47 -12.25 11.88
C PRO A 64 -1.69 -10.78 11.58
N ALA A 65 -2.44 -10.04 12.43
CA ALA A 65 -2.57 -8.58 12.27
C ALA A 65 -1.23 -7.86 12.45
N THR A 66 -0.44 -8.28 13.44
CA THR A 66 0.91 -7.73 13.71
C THR A 66 1.89 -8.14 12.62
N GLY A 67 1.85 -9.39 12.17
CA GLY A 67 2.66 -9.86 11.03
C GLY A 67 2.39 -9.06 9.75
N PHE A 68 1.12 -8.78 9.47
CA PHE A 68 0.75 -7.93 8.34
C PHE A 68 1.25 -6.49 8.50
N LEU A 69 1.08 -5.87 9.68
CA LEU A 69 1.60 -4.53 9.94
C LEU A 69 3.13 -4.47 9.76
N LEU A 70 3.87 -5.43 10.32
CA LEU A 70 5.32 -5.52 10.17
C LEU A 70 5.74 -5.67 8.69
N SER A 71 4.98 -6.44 7.89
CA SER A 71 5.24 -6.55 6.44
C SER A 71 5.13 -5.19 5.74
N THR A 72 4.15 -4.36 6.13
CA THR A 72 3.96 -3.02 5.54
C THR A 72 5.09 -2.05 5.86
N LEU A 73 5.80 -2.27 6.97
CA LEU A 73 6.93 -1.44 7.41
C LEU A 73 8.27 -1.93 6.85
N THR A 74 8.43 -3.25 6.70
CA THR A 74 9.69 -3.88 6.27
C THR A 74 9.84 -3.94 4.75
N LEU A 75 8.75 -4.11 4.00
CA LEU A 75 8.79 -4.19 2.52
C LEU A 75 9.43 -2.95 1.84
N PRO A 76 9.14 -1.69 2.25
CA PRO A 76 9.82 -0.52 1.69
C PRO A 76 11.33 -0.53 1.92
N PHE A 77 11.78 -1.00 3.08
CA PHE A 77 13.20 -1.14 3.40
C PHE A 77 13.89 -2.14 2.45
N PHE A 78 13.31 -3.33 2.30
CA PHE A 78 13.85 -4.34 1.37
C PHE A 78 13.78 -3.90 -0.09
N LYS A 79 12.73 -3.19 -0.50
CA LYS A 79 12.61 -2.57 -1.84
C LYS A 79 13.77 -1.61 -2.11
N ASN A 80 14.12 -0.75 -1.14
CA ASN A 80 15.23 0.20 -1.27
C ASN A 80 16.59 -0.49 -1.32
N LEU A 81 16.78 -1.59 -0.59
CA LEU A 81 18.01 -2.39 -0.68
C LEU A 81 18.13 -3.08 -2.04
N TRP A 82 17.04 -3.64 -2.54
CA TRP A 82 17.03 -4.34 -3.84
C TRP A 82 17.22 -3.37 -5.01
N SER A 83 16.55 -2.21 -5.01
CA SER A 83 16.69 -1.22 -6.09
C SER A 83 18.12 -0.70 -6.21
N LYS A 84 18.82 -0.49 -5.08
CA LYS A 84 20.24 -0.11 -5.06
C LYS A 84 21.18 -1.17 -5.65
N LYS A 85 20.80 -2.45 -5.64
CA LYS A 85 21.59 -3.54 -6.24
C LYS A 85 21.28 -3.72 -7.72
N VAL A 86 20.01 -3.61 -8.12
CA VAL A 86 19.57 -3.86 -9.50
C VAL A 86 19.80 -2.66 -10.43
N TYR A 87 19.56 -1.44 -9.94
CA TYR A 87 19.76 -0.21 -10.71
C TYR A 87 21.10 0.46 -10.39
N LYS A 88 22.05 -0.29 -9.85
CA LYS A 88 23.44 0.17 -9.72
C LYS A 88 24.01 0.29 -11.13
N LYS A 89 24.05 1.51 -11.66
CA LYS A 89 25.02 1.89 -12.69
C LYS A 89 26.42 1.85 -12.07
#